data_AF-A0A9N9LM32-F1
#
_entry.id   AF-A0A9N9LM32-F1
#
_cell.length_a   1.000
_cell.length_b   1.000
_cell.length_c   1.000
_cell.angle_alpha   90.00
_cell.angle_beta   90.00
_cell.angle_gamma   90.00
#
_symmetry.space_group_name_H-M   'P 1'
#
loop_
_entity.id
_entity.type
_entity.pdbx_description
1 polymer ?
#
loop_
_entity_poly.entity_id
_entity_poly.type
_entity_poly.pdbx_seq_one_letter_code
_entity_poly.pdbx_strand_id
1 'polypeptide(L)'
;MEVVGFDDQTGVHRGKSIFPVDASVVVKRGAHIRAATASTHHTCKGPYIVGTAVFLIKKDALERLKTDCTQTKTSWISTNDALSALLWRYIVRARTRMPEWRSRTSNLMYAMNIHSSPALNSGSPSSPPSEPRLANIVLYSINIALVPDLDISHELSTISALASTALNIRSAVQIYTSPDLVAQALQLVATIPDVRRLGLVYPTWLEHDVVISSFSRLPLYSTSWGKTFGEPENGELSVGVPKG
;
A
#
# COMPACT_ATOMS: atom_id res chain seq x y z
N MET A 1 8.85 -0.63 0.13
CA MET A 1 7.99 -1.72 0.65
C MET A 1 7.50 -2.47 -0.57
N GLU A 2 7.80 -3.76 -0.65
CA GLU A 2 7.54 -4.57 -1.83
C GLU A 2 6.75 -5.79 -1.36
N VAL A 3 5.57 -6.00 -1.95
CA VAL A 3 4.63 -7.06 -1.59
C VAL A 3 4.82 -8.20 -2.58
N VAL A 4 5.20 -9.39 -2.09
CA VAL A 4 5.32 -10.62 -2.87
C VAL A 4 4.67 -11.74 -2.05
N GLY A 5 3.81 -12.56 -2.66
CA GLY A 5 3.09 -13.67 -2.01
C GLY A 5 3.54 -15.03 -2.55
N PHE A 6 3.51 -16.07 -1.69
CA PHE A 6 3.59 -17.49 -2.03
C PHE A 6 2.90 -18.35 -0.95
N ASP A 7 2.53 -19.58 -1.34
CA ASP A 7 1.42 -20.45 -0.91
C ASP A 7 1.76 -21.52 0.18
N ASP A 8 0.74 -22.15 0.80
CA ASP A 8 0.36 -23.58 0.65
C ASP A 8 -0.53 -24.18 1.80
N GLN A 9 -1.41 -25.09 1.37
CA GLN A 9 -2.18 -26.19 2.01
C GLN A 9 -3.39 -25.94 2.92
N THR A 10 -4.59 -26.24 2.40
CA THR A 10 -5.32 -27.50 2.66
C THR A 10 -6.71 -27.48 1.98
N GLY A 11 -7.06 -28.56 1.28
CA GLY A 11 -8.28 -28.66 0.48
C GLY A 11 -9.56 -29.01 1.26
N VAL A 12 -10.72 -28.69 0.66
CA VAL A 12 -11.83 -29.60 0.28
C VAL A 12 -13.00 -28.74 -0.26
N HIS A 13 -13.70 -29.32 -1.24
CA HIS A 13 -14.56 -28.76 -2.28
C HIS A 13 -15.86 -28.00 -1.93
N ARG A 14 -16.22 -27.14 -2.91
CA ARG A 14 -17.53 -26.78 -3.51
C ARG A 14 -18.39 -25.68 -2.86
N GLY A 15 -18.29 -24.50 -3.50
CA GLY A 15 -19.34 -23.49 -3.60
C GLY A 15 -18.84 -22.33 -4.45
N LYS A 16 -19.46 -22.07 -5.61
CA LYS A 16 -19.05 -21.02 -6.58
C LYS A 16 -18.89 -19.66 -5.89
N SER A 17 -17.67 -19.16 -5.79
CA SER A 17 -17.35 -17.75 -5.54
C SER A 17 -16.15 -17.39 -6.41
N ILE A 18 -16.39 -16.56 -7.42
CA ILE A 18 -15.39 -16.09 -8.39
C ILE A 18 -14.59 -14.99 -7.72
N PHE A 19 -13.57 -15.31 -6.89
CA PHE A 19 -12.42 -14.44 -6.60
C PHE A 19 -11.37 -15.25 -5.80
N PRO A 20 -10.12 -15.42 -6.26
CA PRO A 20 -9.03 -15.74 -5.35
C PRO A 20 -8.62 -14.45 -4.65
N VAL A 21 -8.82 -14.35 -3.33
CA VAL A 21 -8.49 -13.14 -2.55
C VAL A 21 -7.71 -13.51 -1.30
N ASP A 22 -6.41 -13.65 -1.47
CA ASP A 22 -5.46 -13.64 -0.37
C ASP A 22 -4.60 -12.36 -0.47
N ALA A 23 -4.72 -11.50 0.53
CA ALA A 23 -3.91 -10.29 0.63
C ALA A 23 -2.74 -10.56 1.59
N SER A 24 -1.54 -10.72 1.03
CA SER A 24 -0.30 -10.77 1.79
C SER A 24 0.25 -9.36 2.03
N VAL A 25 0.54 -9.02 3.28
CA VAL A 25 1.20 -7.75 3.62
C VAL A 25 2.67 -8.01 3.95
N VAL A 26 3.58 -7.35 3.24
CA VAL A 26 5.02 -7.42 3.52
C VAL A 26 5.48 -6.10 4.14
N VAL A 27 5.89 -6.13 5.41
CA VAL A 27 6.42 -4.95 6.12
C VAL A 27 7.95 -5.01 6.12
N LYS A 28 8.60 -4.00 5.53
CA LYS A 28 10.06 -3.86 5.51
C LYS A 28 10.49 -2.73 6.46
N ARG A 29 11.43 -2.98 7.38
CA ARG A 29 12.17 -1.92 8.10
C ARG A 29 13.55 -1.73 7.43
N GLY A 30 14.07 -0.49 7.40
CA GLY A 30 15.26 -0.08 6.64
C GLY A 30 16.60 -0.61 7.16
N ALA A 31 17.65 -0.49 6.32
CA ALA A 31 18.92 -1.23 6.38
C ALA A 31 20.05 -0.62 7.26
N HIS A 32 21.07 -1.45 7.54
CA HIS A 32 22.33 -1.11 8.21
C HIS A 32 23.23 -0.16 7.39
N ILE A 33 23.60 1.00 7.95
CA ILE A 33 24.84 1.73 7.61
C ILE A 33 25.44 2.33 8.90
N ARG A 34 26.75 2.16 9.11
CA ARG A 34 27.52 2.77 10.20
C ARG A 34 27.48 4.29 10.07
N ALA A 35 26.86 4.98 11.04
CA ALA A 35 27.03 6.42 11.20
C ALA A 35 28.38 6.70 11.88
N ALA A 36 29.28 7.40 11.19
CA ALA A 36 30.41 8.06 11.83
C ALA A 36 29.88 9.34 12.53
N THR A 37 29.99 9.34 13.86
CA THR A 37 30.20 10.46 14.83
C THR A 37 29.72 11.87 14.44
N ALA A 38 29.03 12.66 15.27
CA ALA A 38 28.85 12.64 16.71
C ALA A 38 27.60 13.46 17.11
N SER A 39 26.78 12.94 18.02
CA SER A 39 25.97 13.76 18.93
C SER A 39 25.54 12.87 20.09
N THR A 40 25.90 13.28 21.30
CA THR A 40 25.65 12.61 22.56
C THR A 40 24.17 12.66 22.93
N HIS A 41 23.41 11.58 22.71
CA HIS A 41 22.28 11.18 23.57
C HIS A 41 21.98 9.69 23.40
N HIS A 42 21.73 9.03 24.53
CA HIS A 42 21.52 7.59 24.79
C HIS A 42 21.26 6.67 23.58
N THR A 43 22.32 6.01 23.10
CA THR A 43 22.22 4.88 22.17
C THR A 43 21.86 3.60 22.92
N CYS A 44 20.67 3.05 22.69
CA CYS A 44 20.40 1.63 22.95
C CYS A 44 21.39 0.79 22.12
N LYS A 45 22.38 0.20 22.79
CA LYS A 45 23.45 -0.61 22.18
C LYS A 45 22.97 -2.04 21.95
N GLY A 46 22.35 -2.28 20.80
CA GLY A 46 22.11 -3.63 20.28
C GLY A 46 21.88 -3.56 18.76
N PRO A 47 22.33 -4.56 17.97
CA PRO A 47 22.00 -4.59 16.55
C PRO A 47 20.48 -4.76 16.40
N TYR A 48 19.81 -3.76 15.83
CA TYR A 48 18.42 -3.89 15.44
C TYR A 48 18.34 -4.95 14.33
N ILE A 49 17.80 -6.12 14.65
CA ILE A 49 17.52 -7.14 13.64
C ILE A 49 16.28 -6.70 12.85
N VAL A 50 16.49 -6.46 11.57
CA VAL A 50 15.42 -6.16 10.62
C VAL A 50 14.84 -7.48 10.14
N GLY A 51 13.53 -7.66 10.34
CA GLY A 51 12.78 -8.81 9.83
C GLY A 51 11.80 -8.40 8.75
N THR A 52 11.61 -9.27 7.76
CA THR A 52 10.49 -9.24 6.84
C THR A 52 9.48 -10.29 7.30
N ALA A 53 8.21 -9.93 7.35
CA ALA A 53 7.13 -10.84 7.70
C ALA A 53 6.03 -10.78 6.64
N VAL A 54 5.40 -11.92 6.41
CA VAL A 54 4.21 -12.08 5.56
C VAL A 54 3.01 -12.32 6.46
N PHE A 55 1.98 -11.50 6.31
CA PHE A 55 0.72 -11.67 7.03
C PHE A 55 -0.37 -12.10 6.06
N LEU A 56 -1.01 -13.23 6.34
CA LEU A 56 -2.21 -13.68 5.64
C LEU A 56 -3.45 -13.10 6.32
N ILE A 57 -4.29 -12.40 5.56
CA ILE A 57 -5.55 -11.84 6.05
C ILE A 57 -6.69 -12.52 5.33
N LYS A 58 -7.49 -13.29 6.09
CA LYS A 58 -8.62 -14.03 5.55
C LYS A 58 -9.71 -13.10 5.03
N LYS A 59 -10.47 -13.58 4.03
CA LYS A 59 -11.59 -12.85 3.41
C LYS A 59 -12.63 -12.35 4.42
N ASP A 60 -13.05 -13.19 5.35
CA ASP A 60 -14.03 -12.84 6.39
C ASP A 60 -13.50 -11.72 7.33
N ALA A 61 -12.19 -11.69 7.58
CA ALA A 61 -11.56 -10.62 8.35
C ALA A 61 -11.53 -9.31 7.57
N LEU A 62 -11.27 -9.35 6.25
CA LEU A 62 -11.34 -8.17 5.39
C LEU A 62 -12.75 -7.61 5.25
N GLU A 63 -13.76 -8.47 5.17
CA GLU A 63 -15.17 -8.08 5.11
C GLU A 63 -15.63 -7.41 6.42
N ARG A 64 -15.25 -7.98 7.57
CA ARG A 64 -15.48 -7.35 8.88
C ARG A 64 -14.78 -6.00 8.99
N LEU A 65 -13.50 -5.94 8.64
CA LEU A 65 -12.72 -4.70 8.66
C LEU A 65 -13.35 -3.59 7.80
N LYS A 66 -13.81 -3.93 6.59
CA LYS A 66 -14.49 -2.97 5.72
C LYS A 66 -15.81 -2.50 6.34
N THR A 67 -16.56 -3.41 6.96
CA THR A 67 -17.82 -3.10 7.63
C THR A 67 -17.59 -2.14 8.79
N ASP A 68 -16.59 -2.40 9.63
CA ASP A 68 -16.23 -1.52 10.76
C ASP A 68 -15.84 -0.11 10.31
N CYS A 69 -15.23 0.03 9.14
CA CYS A 69 -14.86 1.33 8.59
C CYS A 69 -16.04 2.08 7.93
N THR A 70 -17.13 1.38 7.60
CA THR A 70 -18.25 1.96 6.86
C THR A 70 -19.29 2.52 7.84
N GLN A 71 -19.02 3.71 8.37
CA GLN A 71 -19.86 4.31 9.43
C GLN A 71 -21.10 5.06 8.93
N THR A 72 -21.09 5.50 7.68
CA THR A 72 -22.22 6.24 7.09
C THR A 72 -22.49 5.73 5.68
N LYS A 73 -23.77 5.71 5.28
CA LYS A 73 -24.18 5.30 3.92
C LYS A 73 -23.71 6.27 2.83
N THR A 74 -23.17 7.44 3.20
CA THR A 74 -22.85 8.53 2.30
C THR A 74 -21.41 8.51 1.79
N SER A 75 -20.48 7.87 2.51
CA SER A 75 -19.07 7.84 2.14
C SER A 75 -18.58 6.42 1.83
N TRP A 76 -18.22 6.17 0.57
CA TRP A 76 -17.71 4.87 0.13
C TRP A 76 -16.23 4.67 0.46
N ILE A 77 -15.88 3.54 1.06
CA ILE A 77 -14.51 3.12 1.39
C ILE A 77 -14.23 1.77 0.72
N SER A 78 -13.01 1.58 0.19
CA SER A 78 -12.58 0.28 -0.34
C SER A 78 -11.95 -0.58 0.76
N THR A 79 -11.89 -1.89 0.52
CA THR A 79 -11.14 -2.82 1.38
C THR A 79 -9.68 -2.40 1.54
N ASN A 80 -9.07 -1.87 0.48
CA ASN A 80 -7.69 -1.37 0.52
C ASN A 80 -7.52 -0.16 1.43
N ASP A 81 -8.49 0.77 1.47
CA ASP A 81 -8.41 1.94 2.37
C ASP A 81 -8.52 1.50 3.83
N ALA A 82 -9.47 0.59 4.11
CA ALA A 82 -9.68 0.03 5.45
C ALA A 82 -8.44 -0.74 5.94
N LEU A 83 -7.85 -1.57 5.09
CA LEU A 83 -6.62 -2.28 5.38
C LEU A 83 -5.43 -1.32 5.56
N SER A 84 -5.32 -0.30 4.72
CA SER A 84 -4.24 0.70 4.82
C SER A 84 -4.33 1.50 6.11
N ALA A 85 -5.54 1.89 6.52
CA ALA A 85 -5.80 2.54 7.80
C ALA A 85 -5.39 1.65 8.97
N LEU A 86 -5.78 0.37 8.95
CA LEU A 86 -5.41 -0.59 9.97
C LEU A 86 -3.88 -0.73 10.08
N LEU A 87 -3.20 -0.97 8.95
CA LEU A 87 -1.76 -1.11 8.90
C LEU A 87 -1.04 0.14 9.39
N TRP A 88 -1.46 1.32 8.94
CA TRP A 88 -0.85 2.57 9.34
C TRP A 88 -0.93 2.78 10.86
N ARG A 89 -2.13 2.62 11.44
CA ARG A 89 -2.34 2.74 12.89
C ARG A 89 -1.51 1.72 13.67
N TYR A 90 -1.52 0.45 13.26
CA TYR A 90 -0.78 -0.60 13.97
C TYR A 90 0.73 -0.43 13.85
N ILE A 91 1.24 -0.03 12.69
CA ILE A 91 2.67 0.21 12.49
C ILE A 91 3.14 1.40 13.34
N VAL A 92 2.39 2.50 13.33
CA VAL A 92 2.69 3.68 14.16
C VAL A 92 2.67 3.30 15.63
N ARG A 93 1.59 2.69 16.12
CA ARG A 93 1.48 2.21 17.51
C ARG A 93 2.61 1.27 17.92
N ALA A 94 3.03 0.35 17.05
CA ALA A 94 4.13 -0.57 17.34
C ALA A 94 5.49 0.14 17.44
N ARG A 95 5.63 1.34 16.85
CA ARG A 95 6.84 2.17 16.88
C ARG A 95 6.80 3.21 17.99
N THR A 96 5.62 3.70 18.35
CA THR A 96 5.43 4.80 19.31
C THR A 96 5.24 4.25 20.71
N ARG A 97 6.35 3.82 21.32
CA ARG A 97 6.38 3.37 22.72
C ARG A 97 6.90 4.41 23.70
N MET A 98 7.46 5.53 23.19
CA MET A 98 8.07 6.55 24.04
C MET A 98 7.20 7.83 24.10
N PRO A 99 7.14 8.53 25.25
CA PRO A 99 6.27 9.71 25.43
C PRO A 99 6.60 10.88 24.50
N GLU A 100 7.87 11.01 24.09
CA GLU A 100 8.39 12.05 23.18
C GLU A 100 7.80 12.03 21.75
N TRP A 101 7.06 10.97 21.40
CA TRP A 101 6.47 10.81 20.07
C TRP A 101 5.09 11.44 19.94
N ARG A 102 4.49 11.88 21.05
CA ARG A 102 3.11 12.41 21.06
C ARG A 102 2.96 13.75 20.32
N SER A 103 4.03 14.49 20.07
CA SER A 103 4.00 15.73 19.28
C SER A 103 4.37 15.53 17.82
N ARG A 104 4.70 14.31 17.38
CA ARG A 104 5.14 14.03 16.01
C ARG A 104 3.97 13.73 15.07
N THR A 105 4.18 13.97 13.78
CA THR A 105 3.23 13.70 12.69
C THR A 105 3.69 12.50 11.88
N SER A 106 2.86 11.47 11.73
CA SER A 106 3.14 10.38 10.79
C SER A 106 2.57 10.70 9.41
N ASN A 107 3.31 10.35 8.36
CA ASN A 107 2.85 10.40 6.99
C ASN A 107 2.55 8.99 6.47
N LEU A 108 1.43 8.82 5.78
CA LEU A 108 1.13 7.65 4.96
C LEU A 108 1.20 8.02 3.49
N MET A 109 2.16 7.44 2.79
CA MET A 109 2.27 7.54 1.34
C MET A 109 1.64 6.31 0.69
N TYR A 110 0.65 6.53 -0.17
CA TYR A 110 -0.08 5.47 -0.83
C TYR A 110 0.15 5.52 -2.34
N ALA A 111 0.76 4.46 -2.90
CA ALA A 111 1.02 4.38 -4.33
C ALA A 111 -0.29 4.17 -5.10
N MET A 112 -0.55 5.02 -6.09
CA MET A 112 -1.74 5.01 -6.92
C MET A 112 -1.36 4.83 -8.38
N ASN A 113 -2.01 3.87 -9.03
CA ASN A 113 -1.96 3.75 -10.48
C ASN A 113 -2.82 4.86 -11.11
N ILE A 114 -2.20 5.72 -11.93
CA ILE A 114 -2.89 6.81 -12.62
C ILE A 114 -3.11 6.54 -14.12
N HIS A 115 -2.90 5.31 -14.59
CA HIS A 115 -3.01 4.92 -16.01
C HIS A 115 -4.39 5.25 -16.61
N SER A 116 -5.45 5.18 -15.81
CA SER A 116 -6.81 5.53 -16.24
C SER A 116 -7.11 7.04 -16.19
N SER A 117 -6.15 7.88 -15.82
CA SER A 117 -6.36 9.33 -15.72
C SER A 117 -6.60 9.95 -17.09
N PRO A 118 -7.69 10.71 -17.30
CA PRO A 118 -7.91 11.48 -18.53
C PRO A 118 -6.75 12.42 -18.88
N ALA A 119 -6.02 12.92 -17.90
CA ALA A 119 -4.86 13.79 -18.11
C ALA A 119 -3.73 13.10 -18.90
N LEU A 120 -3.60 11.76 -18.82
CA LEU A 120 -2.63 10.99 -19.60
C LEU A 120 -3.11 10.61 -21.00
N ASN A 121 -4.43 10.72 -21.23
CA ASN A 121 -5.13 10.30 -22.44
C ASN A 121 -5.63 11.49 -23.27
N SER A 122 -5.35 12.72 -22.85
CA SER A 122 -5.77 13.95 -23.54
C SER A 122 -5.01 14.21 -24.86
N GLY A 123 -4.09 13.33 -25.25
CA GLY A 123 -3.41 13.35 -26.54
C GLY A 123 -4.16 12.55 -27.60
N SER A 124 -5.02 13.23 -28.36
CA SER A 124 -5.76 12.78 -29.55
C SER A 124 -7.03 11.92 -29.32
N PRO A 125 -8.24 12.45 -29.66
CA PRO A 125 -9.49 11.69 -29.65
C PRO A 125 -9.60 10.62 -30.76
N SER A 126 -8.55 10.45 -31.59
CA SER A 126 -8.53 9.52 -32.73
C SER A 126 -7.47 8.43 -32.65
N SER A 127 -6.68 8.35 -31.58
CA SER A 127 -5.73 7.25 -31.43
C SER A 127 -6.47 5.96 -31.04
N PRO A 128 -6.16 4.80 -31.67
CA PRO A 128 -6.70 3.50 -31.28
C PRO A 128 -6.47 3.24 -29.78
N PRO A 129 -7.24 2.34 -29.13
CA PRO A 129 -7.08 2.04 -27.71
C PRO A 129 -5.61 1.81 -27.43
N SER A 130 -5.02 2.75 -26.68
CA SER A 130 -3.58 2.90 -26.55
C SER A 130 -2.98 1.55 -26.20
N GLU A 131 -1.99 1.10 -26.97
CA GLU A 131 -1.18 -0.06 -26.61
C GLU A 131 -0.80 0.02 -25.13
N PRO A 132 -0.73 -1.13 -24.43
CA PRO A 132 -0.38 -1.15 -23.02
C PRO A 132 0.93 -0.38 -22.80
N ARG A 133 0.84 0.76 -22.11
CA ARG A 133 2.00 1.62 -21.87
C ARG A 133 2.90 0.93 -20.84
N LEU A 134 4.02 0.39 -21.29
CA LEU A 134 5.09 -0.14 -20.45
C LEU A 134 5.87 1.02 -19.83
N ALA A 135 5.27 1.67 -18.83
CA ALA A 135 5.87 2.82 -18.14
C ALA A 135 5.49 2.85 -16.66
N ASN A 136 6.31 3.53 -15.86
CA ASN A 136 6.02 3.81 -14.46
C ASN A 136 4.96 4.92 -14.36
N ILE A 137 3.68 4.53 -14.29
CA ILE A 137 2.54 5.43 -14.25
C ILE A 137 1.94 5.43 -12.83
N VAL A 138 2.70 5.99 -11.89
CA VAL A 138 2.38 5.98 -10.46
C VAL A 138 2.52 7.39 -9.87
N LEU A 139 1.52 7.81 -9.09
CA LEU A 139 1.62 8.94 -8.18
C LEU A 139 1.39 8.47 -6.74
N TYR A 140 1.91 9.21 -5.78
CA TYR A 140 1.64 8.95 -4.37
C TYR A 140 0.62 9.95 -3.85
N SER A 141 -0.42 9.49 -3.16
CA SER A 141 -1.14 10.36 -2.23
C SER A 141 -0.39 10.38 -0.92
N ILE A 142 -0.41 11.54 -0.25
CA ILE A 142 0.23 11.72 1.06
C ILE A 142 -0.87 12.09 2.05
N ASN A 143 -1.00 11.29 3.09
CA ASN A 143 -1.84 11.57 4.25
C ASN A 143 -0.94 11.94 5.42
N ILE A 144 -1.35 12.92 6.22
CA ILE A 144 -0.61 13.37 7.40
C ILE A 144 -1.55 13.29 8.59
N ALA A 145 -1.10 12.68 9.69
CA ALA A 145 -1.85 12.61 10.93
C ALA A 145 -0.92 12.76 12.14
N LEU A 146 -1.43 13.28 13.24
CA LEU A 146 -0.68 13.27 14.50
C LEU A 146 -0.55 11.84 15.00
N VAL A 147 0.61 11.48 15.54
CA VAL A 147 0.86 10.15 16.11
C VAL A 147 -0.21 9.75 17.15
N PRO A 148 -0.62 10.63 18.09
CA PRO A 148 -1.71 10.31 19.03
C PRO A 148 -3.03 9.92 18.38
N ASP A 149 -3.38 10.50 17.23
CA ASP A 149 -4.63 10.20 16.52
C ASP A 149 -4.64 8.78 15.94
N LEU A 150 -3.44 8.27 15.61
CA LEU A 150 -3.25 6.91 15.10
C LEU A 150 -3.15 5.88 16.23
N ASP A 151 -2.63 6.28 17.39
CA ASP A 151 -2.37 5.46 18.58
C ASP A 151 -3.57 5.33 19.54
N ILE A 152 -4.76 5.81 19.17
CA ILE A 152 -5.93 5.78 20.06
C ILE A 152 -6.28 4.32 20.43
N SER A 153 -6.00 3.94 21.69
CA SER A 153 -6.24 2.62 22.26
C SER A 153 -7.56 2.51 23.05
N HIS A 154 -8.33 3.60 23.19
CA HIS A 154 -9.55 3.59 24.00
C HIS A 154 -10.75 3.04 23.23
N GLU A 155 -11.26 1.91 23.73
CA GLU A 155 -12.17 0.94 23.08
C GLU A 155 -13.47 1.51 22.51
N LEU A 156 -14.01 2.61 23.05
CA LEU A 156 -15.24 3.22 22.54
C LEU A 156 -15.02 4.11 21.29
N SER A 157 -13.78 4.50 21.01
CA SER A 157 -13.42 5.39 19.88
C SER A 157 -12.66 4.69 18.76
N THR A 158 -12.25 3.43 18.94
CA THR A 158 -11.31 2.74 18.03
C THR A 158 -11.89 2.52 16.63
N ILE A 159 -13.16 2.15 16.54
CA ILE A 159 -13.86 1.94 15.25
C ILE A 159 -14.06 3.28 14.54
N SER A 160 -14.46 4.32 15.28
CA SER A 160 -14.58 5.69 14.76
C SER A 160 -13.26 6.26 14.26
N ALA A 161 -12.18 6.08 15.01
CA ALA A 161 -10.85 6.49 14.60
C ALA A 161 -10.36 5.70 13.37
N LEU A 162 -10.64 4.39 13.30
CA LEU A 162 -10.27 3.56 12.14
C LEU A 162 -11.00 3.98 10.88
N ALA A 163 -12.32 4.15 10.97
CA ALA A 163 -13.16 4.62 9.88
C ALA A 163 -12.74 6.01 9.41
N SER A 164 -12.50 6.95 10.34
CA SER A 164 -12.01 8.30 10.02
C SER A 164 -10.66 8.26 9.32
N THR A 165 -9.73 7.41 9.78
CA THR A 165 -8.43 7.23 9.11
C THR A 165 -8.61 6.67 7.70
N ALA A 166 -9.49 5.69 7.51
CA ALA A 166 -9.79 5.12 6.19
C ALA A 166 -10.46 6.15 5.26
N LEU A 167 -11.34 7.00 5.78
CA LEU A 167 -11.95 8.11 5.04
C LEU A 167 -10.94 9.18 4.63
N ASN A 168 -9.99 9.50 5.50
CA ASN A 168 -8.92 10.43 5.18
C ASN A 168 -8.06 9.89 4.03
N ILE A 169 -7.66 8.61 4.10
CA ILE A 169 -6.91 7.94 3.03
C ILE A 169 -7.70 7.99 1.72
N ARG A 170 -8.98 7.62 1.78
CA ARG A 170 -9.88 7.65 0.63
C ARG A 170 -9.96 9.05 0.01
N SER A 171 -10.16 10.07 0.83
CA SER A 171 -10.27 11.45 0.38
C SER A 171 -8.99 11.92 -0.29
N ALA A 172 -7.82 11.61 0.30
CA ALA A 172 -6.53 11.91 -0.30
C ALA A 172 -6.34 11.17 -1.64
N VAL A 173 -6.71 9.89 -1.74
CA VAL A 173 -6.65 9.16 -3.01
C VAL A 173 -7.52 9.83 -4.07
N GLN A 174 -8.74 10.25 -3.73
CA GLN A 174 -9.64 10.94 -4.66
C GLN A 174 -9.08 12.29 -5.13
N ILE A 175 -8.51 13.08 -4.21
CA ILE A 175 -7.89 14.39 -4.53
C ILE A 175 -6.71 14.19 -5.47
N TYR A 176 -5.80 13.29 -5.15
CA TYR A 176 -4.56 13.10 -5.92
C TYR A 176 -4.75 12.31 -7.23
N THR A 177 -5.89 11.65 -7.40
CA THR A 177 -6.28 11.03 -8.69
C THR A 177 -7.14 11.96 -9.55
N SER A 178 -7.47 13.16 -9.07
CA SER A 178 -8.21 14.14 -9.88
C SER A 178 -7.43 14.50 -11.15
N PRO A 179 -8.10 14.58 -12.32
CA PRO A 179 -7.42 14.89 -13.58
C PRO A 179 -6.62 16.20 -13.52
N ASP A 180 -7.16 17.23 -12.85
CA ASP A 180 -6.52 18.54 -12.74
C ASP A 180 -5.21 18.47 -11.95
N LEU A 181 -5.19 17.75 -10.83
CA LEU A 181 -3.98 17.60 -10.02
C LEU A 181 -2.96 16.73 -10.75
N VAL A 182 -3.39 15.66 -11.42
CA VAL A 182 -2.50 14.84 -12.25
C VAL A 182 -1.86 15.69 -13.37
N ALA A 183 -2.65 16.50 -14.08
CA ALA A 183 -2.15 17.38 -15.13
C ALA A 183 -1.14 18.41 -14.57
N GLN A 184 -1.45 19.02 -13.43
CA GLN A 184 -0.54 19.96 -12.76
C GLN A 184 0.76 19.28 -12.31
N ALA A 185 0.69 18.07 -11.76
CA ALA A 185 1.87 17.31 -11.37
C ALA A 185 2.76 16.99 -12.57
N LEU A 186 2.17 16.58 -13.70
CA LEU A 186 2.91 16.32 -14.94
C LEU A 186 3.54 17.59 -15.51
N GLN A 187 2.81 18.71 -15.50
CA GLN A 187 3.35 20.02 -15.91
C GLN A 187 4.52 20.43 -15.02
N LEU A 188 4.39 20.30 -13.70
CA LEU A 188 5.46 20.60 -12.75
C LEU A 188 6.69 19.74 -13.04
N VAL A 189 6.51 18.43 -13.24
CA VAL A 189 7.62 17.52 -13.58
C VAL A 189 8.30 17.94 -14.89
N ALA A 190 7.54 18.37 -15.90
CA ALA A 190 8.09 18.84 -17.17
C ALA A 190 8.93 20.13 -17.04
N THR A 191 8.74 20.92 -15.97
CA THR A 191 9.55 22.13 -15.71
C THR A 191 10.87 21.85 -14.99
N ILE A 192 11.12 20.61 -14.53
CA ILE A 192 12.36 20.25 -13.82
C ILE A 192 13.46 19.96 -14.85
N PRO A 193 14.49 20.81 -15.00
CA PRO A 193 15.51 20.66 -16.03
C PRO A 193 16.49 19.51 -15.75
N ASP A 194 16.66 19.14 -14.49
CA ASP A 194 17.54 18.04 -14.06
C ASP A 194 16.84 17.20 -13.00
N VAL A 195 16.26 16.08 -13.44
CA VAL A 195 15.56 15.11 -12.58
C VAL A 195 16.45 14.50 -11.51
N ARG A 196 17.78 14.55 -11.65
CA ARG A 196 18.73 14.05 -10.64
C ARG A 196 18.70 14.90 -9.36
N ARG A 197 18.15 16.12 -9.44
CA ARG A 197 17.96 17.00 -8.29
C ARG A 197 16.72 16.66 -7.48
N LEU A 198 15.87 15.76 -7.97
CA LEU A 198 14.74 15.26 -7.20
C LEU A 198 15.26 14.34 -6.11
N GLY A 199 15.11 14.79 -4.86
CA GLY A 199 15.35 13.95 -3.70
C GLY A 199 14.21 12.93 -3.54
N LEU A 200 14.52 11.86 -2.81
CA LEU A 200 13.46 11.06 -2.22
C LEU A 200 12.65 11.96 -1.27
N VAL A 201 11.33 11.80 -1.27
CA VAL A 201 10.45 12.42 -0.26
C VAL A 201 10.86 11.98 1.17
N TYR A 202 11.72 10.97 1.29
CA TYR A 202 12.25 10.42 2.55
C TYR A 202 13.70 10.89 2.80
N PRO A 203 13.93 11.87 3.67
CA PRO A 203 15.28 12.17 4.17
C PRO A 203 15.77 11.13 5.20
N THR A 204 14.86 10.37 5.82
CA THR A 204 15.16 9.34 6.82
C THR A 204 14.30 8.09 6.64
N TRP A 205 14.76 6.94 7.14
CA TRP A 205 14.20 5.60 6.93
C TRP A 205 12.84 5.36 7.63
N LEU A 206 11.80 6.08 7.20
CA LEU A 206 10.39 5.79 7.52
C LEU A 206 10.14 5.63 9.03
N GLU A 207 10.76 6.49 9.83
CA GLU A 207 10.80 6.39 11.30
C GLU A 207 9.39 6.10 11.85
N HIS A 208 8.47 7.03 11.64
CA HIS A 208 7.06 6.91 11.96
C HIS A 208 6.19 6.97 10.69
N ASP A 209 6.78 7.22 9.52
CA ASP A 209 6.07 7.21 8.24
C ASP A 209 5.84 5.79 7.71
N VAL A 210 4.81 5.64 6.90
CA VAL A 210 4.40 4.38 6.28
C VAL A 210 4.24 4.59 4.78
N VAL A 211 4.73 3.64 4.00
CA VAL A 211 4.56 3.63 2.54
C VAL A 211 3.83 2.35 2.17
N ILE A 212 2.67 2.46 1.56
CA ILE A 212 1.88 1.30 1.12
C ILE A 212 1.82 1.29 -0.40
N SER A 213 2.04 0.11 -0.96
CA SER A 213 1.86 -0.17 -2.38
C SER A 213 1.00 -1.42 -2.51
N SER A 214 -0.05 -1.35 -3.32
CA SER A 214 -1.01 -2.43 -3.48
C SER A 214 -0.91 -3.01 -4.89
N PHE A 215 -0.71 -4.32 -4.97
CA PHE A 215 -0.70 -5.08 -6.21
C PHE A 215 -2.00 -5.85 -6.45
N SER A 216 -3.04 -5.65 -5.62
CA SER A 216 -4.29 -6.42 -5.68
C SER A 216 -5.10 -6.20 -6.96
N ARG A 217 -4.75 -5.20 -7.75
CA ARG A 217 -5.38 -4.90 -9.05
C ARG A 217 -4.51 -5.28 -10.25
N LEU A 218 -3.33 -5.85 -10.02
CA LEU A 218 -2.52 -6.38 -11.12
C LEU A 218 -3.15 -7.71 -11.58
N PRO A 219 -3.22 -7.97 -12.90
CA PRO A 219 -3.81 -9.19 -13.44
C PRO A 219 -2.89 -10.41 -13.27
N LEU A 220 -2.09 -10.49 -12.19
CA LEU A 220 -1.07 -11.52 -12.00
C LEU A 220 -1.66 -12.93 -12.04
N TYR A 221 -2.81 -13.10 -11.37
CA TYR A 221 -3.50 -14.39 -11.30
C TYR A 221 -4.28 -14.68 -12.58
N SER A 222 -4.92 -13.67 -13.18
CA SER A 222 -5.69 -13.85 -14.42
C SER A 222 -4.83 -13.94 -15.70
N THR A 223 -3.52 -13.73 -15.60
CA THR A 223 -2.60 -13.80 -16.75
C THR A 223 -2.27 -15.27 -17.02
N SER A 224 -2.53 -15.73 -18.24
CA SER A 224 -2.05 -17.05 -18.67
C SER A 224 -0.55 -16.98 -18.92
N TRP A 225 0.22 -17.72 -18.13
CA TRP A 225 1.67 -17.83 -18.27
C TRP A 225 2.06 -18.97 -19.23
N GLY A 226 1.09 -19.49 -19.99
CA GLY A 226 1.24 -20.67 -20.82
C GLY A 226 0.97 -21.97 -20.05
N LYS A 227 0.94 -23.08 -20.80
CA LYS A 227 0.51 -24.41 -20.30
C LYS A 227 1.39 -25.01 -19.19
N THR A 228 2.55 -24.42 -18.94
CA THR A 228 3.56 -24.91 -17.98
C THR A 228 3.30 -24.45 -16.54
N PHE A 229 2.49 -23.41 -16.33
CA PHE A 229 2.32 -22.75 -15.02
C PHE A 229 0.89 -22.88 -14.46
N GLY A 230 0.12 -23.85 -14.93
CA GLY A 230 -1.28 -24.02 -14.54
C GLY A 230 -2.23 -23.05 -15.27
N GLU A 231 -3.53 -23.21 -14.99
CA GLU A 231 -4.56 -22.32 -15.53
C GLU A 231 -4.66 -21.02 -14.69
N PRO A 232 -5.14 -19.89 -15.26
CA PRO A 232 -5.24 -18.57 -14.60
C PRO A 232 -6.08 -18.50 -13.31
N GLU A 233 -6.58 -19.63 -12.83
CA GLU A 233 -7.37 -19.75 -11.61
C GLU A 233 -6.57 -20.39 -10.46
N ASN A 234 -5.47 -21.06 -10.79
CA ASN A 234 -4.67 -21.82 -9.84
C ASN A 234 -3.21 -21.41 -10.02
N GLY A 235 -2.71 -20.45 -9.25
CA GLY A 235 -1.25 -20.25 -9.10
C GLY A 235 -0.49 -21.47 -8.55
N GLU A 236 -1.08 -22.67 -8.61
CA GLU A 236 -0.48 -23.97 -8.34
C GLU A 236 0.48 -24.32 -9.48
N LEU A 237 1.76 -24.46 -9.13
CA LEU A 237 2.75 -25.12 -9.98
C LEU A 237 2.21 -26.47 -10.43
N SER A 238 2.06 -26.69 -11.73
CA SER A 238 1.73 -28.01 -12.25
C SER A 238 2.90 -28.96 -11.95
N VAL A 239 2.77 -29.76 -10.90
CA VAL A 239 3.67 -30.89 -10.62
C VAL A 239 3.30 -32.03 -11.59
N GLY A 240 3.55 -31.79 -12.87
CA GLY A 240 3.42 -32.75 -13.94
C GLY A 240 4.78 -32.89 -14.62
N VAL A 241 5.62 -33.81 -14.14
CA VAL A 241 6.79 -34.23 -14.89
C VAL A 241 6.30 -34.71 -16.26
N PRO A 242 6.83 -34.19 -17.39
CA PRO A 242 6.47 -34.70 -18.70
C PRO A 242 6.90 -36.16 -18.77
N LYS A 243 5.95 -37.09 -18.90
CA LYS A 243 6.26 -38.44 -19.33
C LYS A 243 6.45 -38.39 -20.84
N GLY A 244 7.69 -38.59 -21.28
CA GLY A 244 8.01 -38.99 -22.65
C GLY A 244 7.58 -40.42 -22.92
#